data_AF-A3M0F6-F1
#
_entry.id   AF-A3M0F6-F1
#
_cell.length_a   1.000
_cell.length_b   1.000
_cell.length_c   1.000
_cell.angle_alpha   90.00
_cell.angle_beta   90.00
_cell.angle_gamma   90.00
#
_symmetry.space_group_name_H-M   'P 1'
#
loop_
_entity.id
_entity.type
_entity.pdbx_description
1 polymer ?
#
loop_
_entity_poly.entity_id
_entity_poly.type
_entity_poly.pdbx_seq_one_letter_code
_entity_poly.pdbx_strand_id
1 'polypeptide(L)'
;IKELLNNEAKVLQHDISRIISGIKNMRTFQGESPLFVRCPEDDTRNFRNMFYSKLSSYRSEAIFPNLETFMDEYLHKRKHHWLWQKEKKDKQKAIQRGYKRKASTGRSLLSRKVKSTIVEDEQISFLNKELKTTNPNKSSILVSTQEKEHILNVQFCSAFQSGSTFNVRTMDDDIDNCELVLSNVDYENKNIFGFFRIFETVDATKSYYQQVTNLVHYLCGYDSNSSSLPRSASLLRKLNILNRLGNDKRVTLPSGNLSDGSSVIPIEGYIIDFMTNDLRFLKSPKLDSKIVFRSSVATKMKSSRIRIQLLEWMRIQPFVQFKESYFLKFLNETNKNLLQFPKSKAPRMQKSEALHMTKEFRSNIYELTKDFPWDEDASIPVWEEQKAARQFGPRKYRDFFMDDWERNLAHRLSEQLTRDDSASLVNIQLNYILFTLKVDIIEYLNTVIECYLQKSSMPTEVRDAYNNVFEKILTEEEDKRDADRESQVTTLICSLNRKTREMEIHNTSPFL
;
A
#
# COMPACT_ATOMS: atom_id res chain seq x y z
N ILE A 1 7.29 30.54 -30.04
CA ILE A 1 7.56 29.79 -28.78
C ILE A 1 6.42 29.87 -27.76
N LYS A 2 5.98 31.05 -27.27
CA LYS A 2 4.82 31.13 -26.36
C LYS A 2 3.56 30.50 -26.96
N GLU A 3 3.31 30.74 -28.24
CA GLU A 3 2.22 30.11 -29.00
C GLU A 3 2.38 28.59 -29.12
N LEU A 4 3.61 28.09 -29.30
CA LEU A 4 3.89 26.65 -29.34
C LEU A 4 3.49 25.97 -28.02
N LEU A 5 3.90 26.54 -26.87
CA LEU A 5 3.54 26.01 -25.55
C LEU A 5 2.02 26.08 -25.30
N ASN A 6 1.35 27.13 -25.79
CA ASN A 6 -0.11 27.23 -25.66
C ASN A 6 -0.84 26.21 -26.55
N ASN A 7 -0.35 25.94 -27.76
CA ASN A 7 -0.93 24.93 -28.65
C ASN A 7 -0.72 23.53 -28.08
N GLU A 8 0.47 23.25 -27.56
CA GLU A 8 0.78 22.01 -26.87
C GLU A 8 -0.09 21.79 -25.63
N ALA A 9 -0.30 22.83 -24.81
CA ALA A 9 -1.21 22.78 -23.67
C ALA A 9 -2.65 22.45 -24.09
N LYS A 10 -3.13 23.01 -25.21
CA LYS A 10 -4.47 22.71 -25.76
C LYS A 10 -4.60 21.26 -26.21
N VAL A 11 -3.59 20.72 -26.88
CA VAL A 11 -3.59 19.30 -27.31
C VAL A 11 -3.64 18.39 -26.09
N LEU A 12 -2.80 18.63 -25.08
CA LEU A 12 -2.82 17.85 -23.84
C LEU A 12 -4.15 18.00 -23.08
N GLN A 13 -4.72 19.21 -23.06
CA GLN A 13 -6.02 19.45 -22.42
C GLN A 13 -7.14 18.65 -23.08
N HIS A 14 -7.14 18.58 -24.41
CA HIS A 14 -8.08 17.78 -25.18
C HIS A 14 -7.93 16.29 -24.86
N ASP A 15 -6.70 15.76 -24.85
CA ASP A 15 -6.43 14.36 -24.52
C ASP A 15 -6.88 14.01 -23.09
N ILE A 16 -6.51 14.83 -22.11
CA ILE A 16 -6.93 14.67 -20.71
C ILE A 16 -8.45 14.74 -20.57
N SER A 17 -9.12 15.63 -21.31
CA SER A 17 -10.59 15.71 -21.30
C SER A 17 -11.23 14.47 -21.91
N ARG A 18 -10.65 13.86 -22.95
CA ARG A 18 -11.12 12.58 -23.50
C ARG A 18 -10.99 11.45 -22.49
N ILE A 19 -9.88 11.39 -21.75
CA ILE A 19 -9.68 10.41 -20.68
C ILE A 19 -10.75 10.59 -19.58
N ILE A 20 -10.99 11.82 -19.12
CA ILE A 20 -12.03 12.10 -18.12
C ILE A 20 -13.41 11.65 -18.61
N SER A 21 -13.76 11.97 -19.85
CA SER A 21 -15.04 11.56 -20.45
C SER A 21 -15.13 10.03 -20.59
N GLY A 22 -14.04 9.37 -20.97
CA GLY A 22 -13.96 7.91 -21.03
C GLY A 22 -14.26 7.27 -19.69
N ILE A 23 -13.57 7.71 -18.62
CA ILE A 23 -13.77 7.23 -17.24
C ILE A 23 -15.22 7.42 -16.79
N LYS A 24 -15.78 8.62 -17.01
CA LYS A 24 -17.16 8.92 -16.60
C LYS A 24 -18.23 8.09 -17.31
N ASN A 25 -17.92 7.57 -18.51
CA ASN A 25 -18.85 6.77 -19.29
C ASN A 25 -18.77 5.27 -18.94
N MET A 26 -17.85 4.86 -18.07
CA MET A 26 -17.74 3.46 -17.63
C MET A 26 -18.90 3.06 -16.74
N ARG A 27 -19.43 1.86 -16.94
CA ARG A 27 -20.54 1.32 -16.14
C ARG A 27 -20.15 1.12 -14.67
N THR A 28 -18.89 0.77 -14.42
CA THR A 28 -18.34 0.51 -13.09
C THR A 28 -17.87 1.78 -12.38
N PHE A 29 -17.92 2.95 -13.02
CA PHE A 29 -17.50 4.20 -12.39
C PHE A 29 -18.51 4.66 -11.33
N GLN A 30 -18.11 4.58 -10.06
CA GLN A 30 -18.96 4.97 -8.92
C GLN A 30 -18.64 6.37 -8.39
N GLY A 31 -17.64 7.06 -8.96
CA GLY A 31 -17.14 8.33 -8.46
C GLY A 31 -16.07 8.16 -7.38
N GLU A 32 -15.81 9.22 -6.61
CA GLU A 32 -14.84 9.18 -5.53
C GLU A 32 -15.37 8.41 -4.32
N SER A 33 -14.49 7.63 -3.69
CA SER A 33 -14.90 6.75 -2.60
C SER A 33 -15.33 7.50 -1.34
N PRO A 34 -16.45 7.13 -0.72
CA PRO A 34 -16.87 7.71 0.55
C PRO A 34 -16.00 7.25 1.74
N LEU A 35 -15.16 6.22 1.57
CA LEU A 35 -14.25 5.75 2.61
C LEU A 35 -13.13 6.75 2.89
N PHE A 36 -12.76 7.55 1.89
CA PHE A 36 -11.64 8.48 1.96
C PHE A 36 -12.18 9.92 1.88
N VAL A 37 -12.61 10.46 3.01
CA VAL A 37 -13.21 11.80 3.07
C VAL A 37 -12.21 12.86 2.60
N ARG A 38 -12.65 13.72 1.67
CA ARG A 38 -11.87 14.85 1.15
C ARG A 38 -11.39 15.75 2.29
N CYS A 39 -10.11 16.13 2.24
CA CYS A 39 -9.60 17.20 3.09
C CYS A 39 -9.87 18.56 2.38
N PRO A 40 -10.61 19.50 2.98
CA PRO A 40 -10.95 20.78 2.33
C PRO A 40 -9.72 21.64 1.99
N GLU A 41 -8.63 21.49 2.73
CA GLU A 41 -7.36 22.21 2.54
C GLU A 41 -6.66 21.82 1.23
N ASP A 42 -7.07 20.69 0.68
CA ASP A 42 -6.41 19.99 -0.40
C ASP A 42 -6.87 20.47 -1.79
N ASP A 43 -7.98 21.23 -1.86
CA ASP A 43 -8.64 21.64 -3.10
C ASP A 43 -8.13 22.97 -3.68
N THR A 44 -7.28 23.73 -2.97
CA THR A 44 -7.02 25.14 -3.36
C THR A 44 -5.56 25.60 -3.44
N ARG A 45 -4.59 24.92 -2.81
CA ARG A 45 -3.20 25.44 -2.72
C ARG A 45 -2.12 24.52 -3.25
N ASN A 46 -2.23 23.21 -3.06
CA ASN A 46 -1.08 22.31 -3.29
C ASN A 46 -0.87 21.96 -4.76
N PHE A 47 -1.91 21.70 -5.53
CA PHE A 47 -1.74 21.27 -6.92
C PHE A 47 -1.27 22.39 -7.86
N ARG A 48 -1.80 23.60 -7.71
CA ARG A 48 -1.35 24.77 -8.50
C ARG A 48 0.09 25.17 -8.18
N ASN A 49 0.50 24.99 -6.93
CA ASN A 49 1.89 25.15 -6.53
C ASN A 49 2.74 24.02 -7.14
N MET A 50 2.34 22.75 -7.01
CA MET A 50 3.05 21.59 -7.60
C MET A 50 3.24 21.74 -9.12
N PHE A 51 2.17 22.04 -9.86
CA PHE A 51 2.15 22.16 -11.32
C PHE A 51 3.07 23.26 -11.88
N TYR A 52 3.36 24.32 -11.10
CA TYR A 52 4.23 25.43 -11.52
C TYR A 52 5.48 25.61 -10.62
N SER A 53 5.72 24.73 -9.64
CA SER A 53 6.80 24.88 -8.67
C SER A 53 8.16 24.49 -9.26
N LYS A 54 9.22 25.07 -8.69
CA LYS A 54 10.60 24.73 -9.02
C LYS A 54 10.95 23.37 -8.41
N LEU A 55 11.40 22.43 -9.23
CA LEU A 55 11.98 21.14 -8.82
C LEU A 55 13.09 21.23 -7.75
N SER A 56 13.66 22.42 -7.49
CA SER A 56 14.73 22.61 -6.50
C SER A 56 14.30 22.39 -5.04
N SER A 57 13.03 22.59 -4.67
CA SER A 57 12.54 22.26 -3.32
C SER A 57 12.19 20.78 -3.18
N TYR A 58 11.74 20.13 -4.25
CA TYR A 58 11.37 18.71 -4.28
C TYR A 58 12.57 17.75 -4.29
N ARG A 59 13.77 18.23 -4.62
CA ARG A 59 15.03 17.48 -4.49
C ARG A 59 15.55 17.38 -3.06
N SER A 60 14.98 18.16 -2.12
CA SER A 60 15.28 18.01 -0.71
C SER A 60 14.29 17.02 -0.11
N GLU A 61 14.69 15.75 -0.05
CA GLU A 61 14.03 14.71 0.77
C GLU A 61 13.89 15.13 2.26
N ALA A 62 14.52 16.23 2.68
CA ALA A 62 14.44 16.77 4.03
C ALA A 62 13.19 17.63 4.30
N ILE A 63 12.29 17.85 3.32
CA ILE A 63 11.07 18.68 3.52
C ILE A 63 9.85 17.84 3.92
N PHE A 64 9.83 16.55 3.60
CA PHE A 64 8.76 15.68 4.09
C PHE A 64 9.10 15.21 5.50
N PRO A 65 8.22 15.46 6.49
CA PRO A 65 8.39 14.87 7.81
C PRO A 65 8.40 13.35 7.66
N ASN A 66 9.25 12.68 8.45
CA ASN A 66 9.45 11.24 8.33
C ASN A 66 8.10 10.52 8.51
N LEU A 67 7.64 9.81 7.47
CA LEU A 67 6.40 9.01 7.46
C LEU A 67 6.26 8.12 8.71
N GLU A 68 7.37 7.56 9.17
CA GLU A 68 7.46 6.77 10.39
C GLU A 68 7.00 7.55 11.62
N THR A 69 7.44 8.80 11.74
CA THR A 69 7.16 9.65 12.89
C THR A 69 5.68 10.01 12.97
N PHE A 70 5.01 10.25 11.83
CA PHE A 70 3.56 10.47 11.83
C PHE A 70 2.78 9.24 12.28
N MET A 71 3.14 8.06 11.77
CA MET A 71 2.48 6.82 12.16
C MET A 71 2.75 6.47 13.63
N ASP A 72 3.99 6.65 14.11
CA ASP A 72 4.35 6.43 15.52
C ASP A 72 3.67 7.42 16.47
N GLU A 73 3.60 8.70 16.10
CA GLU A 73 2.89 9.71 16.89
C GLU A 73 1.40 9.39 16.97
N TYR A 74 0.78 8.98 15.85
CA TYR A 74 -0.61 8.55 15.83
C TYR A 74 -0.84 7.34 16.75
N LEU A 75 -0.01 6.28 16.63
CA LEU A 75 -0.11 5.11 17.52
C LEU A 75 0.07 5.50 18.98
N HIS A 76 1.00 6.40 19.28
CA HIS A 76 1.23 6.90 20.64
C HIS A 76 -0.01 7.64 21.17
N LYS A 77 -0.54 8.61 20.42
CA LYS A 77 -1.78 9.33 20.78
C LYS A 77 -2.92 8.35 21.01
N ARG A 78 -3.02 7.31 20.19
CA ARG A 78 -4.09 6.31 20.32
C ARG A 78 -3.94 5.43 21.55
N LYS A 79 -2.74 4.91 21.81
CA LYS A 79 -2.43 4.09 22.99
C LYS A 79 -2.76 4.82 24.29
N HIS A 80 -2.68 6.15 24.29
CA HIS A 80 -3.01 7.00 25.43
C HIS A 80 -4.41 7.64 25.38
N HIS A 81 -5.25 7.28 24.40
CA HIS A 81 -6.59 7.83 24.18
C HIS A 81 -6.62 9.37 24.06
N TRP A 82 -5.59 9.94 23.45
CA TRP A 82 -5.43 11.39 23.22
C TRP A 82 -5.94 11.86 21.86
N LEU A 83 -6.25 10.93 20.95
CA LEU A 83 -6.58 11.21 19.55
C LEU A 83 -7.75 12.21 19.38
N TRP A 84 -8.79 12.04 20.19
CA TRP A 84 -10.00 12.87 20.14
C TRP A 84 -10.05 13.95 21.21
N GLN A 85 -8.98 14.08 22.01
CA GLN A 85 -8.92 15.12 23.01
C GLN A 85 -8.70 16.44 22.29
N LYS A 86 -9.65 17.37 22.40
CA LYS A 86 -9.42 18.73 21.93
C LYS A 86 -8.23 19.28 22.70
N GLU A 87 -7.12 19.51 22.01
CA GLU A 87 -6.02 20.28 22.59
C GLU A 87 -6.64 21.57 23.12
N LYS A 88 -6.60 21.74 24.45
CA LYS A 88 -6.82 23.06 25.01
C LYS A 88 -5.71 23.90 24.40
N LYS A 89 -6.08 24.82 23.50
CA LYS A 89 -5.17 25.86 23.02
C LYS A 89 -4.79 26.70 24.22
N ASP A 90 -3.82 26.23 25.00
CA ASP A 90 -3.15 27.08 25.95
C ASP A 90 -2.55 28.19 25.11
N LYS A 91 -2.99 29.41 25.39
CA LYS A 91 -2.46 30.64 24.81
C LYS A 91 -0.99 30.73 25.24
N GLN A 92 -0.10 30.01 24.57
CA GLN A 92 1.33 30.18 24.71
C GLN A 92 1.62 31.60 24.25
N LYS A 93 1.84 32.49 25.22
CA LYS A 93 2.40 33.81 25.00
C LYS A 93 3.67 33.58 24.19
N ALA A 94 3.68 34.05 22.94
CA ALA A 94 4.84 34.01 22.09
C ALA A 94 5.99 34.71 22.83
N ILE A 95 6.93 33.92 23.35
CA ILE A 95 8.20 34.44 23.84
C ILE A 95 8.94 34.88 22.59
N GLN A 96 8.81 36.17 22.25
CA GLN A 96 9.68 36.81 21.29
C GLN A 96 11.11 36.73 21.84
N ARG A 97 11.87 35.73 21.39
CA ARG A 97 13.32 35.70 21.56
C ARG A 97 13.89 36.82 20.69
N GLY A 98 14.03 37.99 21.30
CA GLY A 98 14.67 39.15 20.69
C GLY A 98 16.12 38.82 20.32
N TYR A 99 16.38 38.65 19.03
CA TYR A 99 17.73 38.78 18.48
C TYR A 99 18.17 40.24 18.68
N LYS A 100 18.98 40.49 19.71
CA LYS A 100 19.75 41.74 19.86
C LYS A 100 20.67 41.90 18.65
N ARG A 101 20.31 42.76 17.69
CA ARG A 101 21.27 43.29 16.70
C ARG A 101 22.17 44.31 17.39
N LYS A 102 23.49 44.13 17.27
CA LYS A 102 24.47 45.19 17.56
C LYS A 102 24.29 46.31 16.54
N ALA A 103 24.28 47.54 17.05
CA ALA A 103 24.07 48.76 16.31
C ALA A 103 25.27 49.13 15.43
N SER A 104 25.01 49.59 14.21
CA SER A 104 25.86 50.54 13.50
C SER A 104 24.99 51.73 13.08
N THR A 105 25.46 52.89 13.50
CA THR A 105 24.97 54.26 13.34
C THR A 105 24.51 54.65 11.93
N GLY A 106 23.35 55.32 11.86
CA GLY A 106 22.90 56.03 10.66
C GLY A 106 21.54 56.70 10.92
N ARG A 107 21.57 58.01 11.19
CA ARG A 107 20.40 58.86 11.47
C ARG A 107 19.42 58.89 10.29
N SER A 108 18.12 58.75 10.57
CA SER A 108 17.08 59.57 9.94
C SER A 108 15.75 59.41 10.69
N LEU A 109 15.25 60.56 11.15
CA LEU A 109 13.98 60.76 11.81
C LEU A 109 12.84 60.64 10.78
N LEU A 110 11.73 60.03 11.18
CA LEU A 110 10.37 60.61 11.09
C LEU A 110 9.34 59.61 11.63
N SER A 111 8.83 59.94 12.81
CA SER A 111 7.73 59.25 13.45
C SER A 111 6.42 59.51 12.71
N ARG A 112 5.70 58.45 12.32
CA ARG A 112 4.24 58.51 12.15
C ARG A 112 3.60 57.43 13.02
N LYS A 113 3.08 57.87 14.17
CA LYS A 113 2.12 57.11 14.98
C LYS A 113 0.88 56.88 14.13
N VAL A 114 0.70 55.67 13.61
CA VAL A 114 -0.61 55.19 13.16
C VAL A 114 -1.25 54.55 14.39
N LYS A 115 -2.25 55.24 14.97
CA LYS A 115 -3.21 54.62 15.88
C LYS A 115 -4.01 53.61 15.06
N SER A 116 -3.69 52.33 15.17
CA SER A 116 -4.62 51.28 14.74
C SER A 116 -5.70 51.19 15.81
N THR A 117 -6.86 51.76 15.50
CA THR A 117 -8.11 51.49 16.21
C THR A 117 -8.32 49.98 16.20
N ILE A 118 -8.30 49.38 17.38
CA ILE A 118 -8.81 48.03 17.62
C ILE A 118 -10.31 48.15 17.37
N VAL A 119 -10.75 47.73 16.19
CA VAL A 119 -12.14 47.40 15.94
C VAL A 119 -12.29 45.96 16.39
N GLU A 120 -13.18 45.77 17.35
CA GLU A 120 -13.59 44.49 17.91
C GLU A 120 -14.00 43.52 16.79
N ASP A 121 -13.20 42.47 16.61
CA ASP A 121 -13.53 41.30 15.79
C ASP A 121 -14.51 40.38 16.54
N GLU A 122 -15.61 40.95 17.06
CA GLU A 122 -16.72 40.20 17.68
C GLU A 122 -17.73 39.65 16.64
N GLN A 123 -17.47 39.80 15.34
CA GLN A 123 -18.38 39.32 14.29
C GLN A 123 -18.00 37.99 13.61
N ILE A 124 -16.89 37.34 13.99
CA ILE A 124 -16.52 36.01 13.44
C ILE A 124 -16.97 34.86 14.36
N SER A 125 -17.43 35.12 15.58
CA SER A 125 -17.97 34.08 16.49
C SER A 125 -19.47 33.79 16.33
N PHE A 126 -20.18 34.53 15.48
CA PHE A 126 -21.62 34.28 15.18
C PHE A 126 -21.86 33.51 13.88
N LEU A 127 -20.91 33.51 12.93
CA LEU A 127 -21.05 32.80 11.65
C LEU A 127 -20.88 31.27 11.73
N ASN A 128 -20.46 30.73 12.88
CA ASN A 128 -20.37 29.28 13.12
C ASN A 128 -21.55 28.70 13.91
N LYS A 129 -22.58 29.50 14.21
CA LYS A 129 -23.75 29.05 14.99
C LYS A 129 -25.08 29.01 14.23
N GLU A 130 -25.12 29.48 12.98
CA GLU A 130 -26.33 29.52 12.14
C GLU A 130 -26.16 28.84 10.77
N LEU A 131 -25.60 27.63 10.75
CA LEU A 131 -25.84 26.66 9.67
C LEU A 131 -26.67 25.46 10.17
N LYS A 132 -27.64 25.76 11.05
CA LYS A 132 -28.83 24.93 11.29
C LYS A 132 -29.97 25.49 10.44
N THR A 133 -29.91 25.26 9.14
CA THR A 133 -31.08 25.38 8.26
C THR A 133 -31.28 24.08 7.51
N THR A 134 -32.25 23.32 8.02
CA THR A 134 -33.24 22.56 7.23
C THR A 134 -32.70 21.70 6.09
N ASN A 135 -32.24 20.49 6.44
CA ASN A 135 -32.47 19.31 5.62
C ASN A 135 -32.80 18.14 6.59
N PRO A 136 -34.05 17.67 6.67
CA PRO A 136 -34.46 16.71 7.70
C PRO A 136 -34.03 15.25 7.43
N ASN A 137 -33.21 14.96 6.40
CA ASN A 137 -32.85 13.59 6.02
C ASN A 137 -31.35 13.26 6.06
N LYS A 138 -30.56 13.94 6.90
CA LYS A 138 -29.21 13.46 7.25
C LYS A 138 -28.98 13.58 8.75
N SER A 139 -29.63 12.72 9.52
CA SER A 139 -29.13 12.34 10.84
C SER A 139 -27.79 11.63 10.63
N SER A 140 -26.70 12.38 10.50
CA SER A 140 -25.37 11.81 10.73
C SER A 140 -25.38 11.33 12.17
N ILE A 141 -25.45 10.01 12.37
CA ILE A 141 -25.30 9.40 13.69
C ILE A 141 -23.95 9.89 14.21
N LEU A 142 -23.98 10.79 15.19
CA LEU A 142 -22.78 11.34 15.80
C LEU A 142 -22.20 10.24 16.69
N VAL A 143 -21.32 9.43 16.11
CA VAL A 143 -20.56 8.41 16.84
C VAL A 143 -19.73 9.11 17.92
N SER A 144 -19.95 8.73 19.19
CA SER A 144 -19.23 9.26 20.34
C SER A 144 -17.74 8.91 20.26
N THR A 145 -16.91 9.65 21.01
CA THR A 145 -15.47 9.37 21.10
C THR A 145 -15.18 7.93 21.54
N GLN A 146 -15.93 7.41 22.51
CA GLN A 146 -15.76 6.04 23.00
C GLN A 146 -16.13 5.00 21.94
N GLU A 147 -17.22 5.22 21.20
CA GLU A 147 -17.60 4.34 20.10
C GLU A 147 -16.57 4.37 18.96
N LYS A 148 -15.99 5.54 18.64
CA LYS A 148 -14.91 5.63 17.65
C LYS A 148 -13.69 4.82 18.05
N GLU A 149 -13.24 4.95 19.31
CA GLU A 149 -12.13 4.15 19.85
C GLU A 149 -12.45 2.64 19.78
N HIS A 150 -13.67 2.26 20.13
CA HIS A 150 -14.11 0.87 20.06
C HIS A 150 -14.14 0.33 18.62
N ILE A 151 -14.68 1.09 17.67
CA ILE A 151 -14.69 0.73 16.25
C ILE A 151 -13.27 0.55 15.71
N LEU A 152 -12.40 1.50 16.03
CA LEU A 152 -11.02 1.45 15.56
C LEU A 152 -10.27 0.24 16.14
N ASN A 153 -10.64 -0.25 17.33
CA ASN A 153 -10.07 -1.46 17.93
C ASN A 153 -10.59 -2.77 17.28
N VAL A 154 -11.11 -2.70 16.05
CA VAL A 154 -11.64 -3.81 15.26
C VAL A 154 -12.82 -4.51 15.93
N GLN A 155 -13.99 -4.37 15.32
CA GLN A 155 -15.19 -5.08 15.79
C GLN A 155 -15.20 -6.53 15.31
N PHE A 156 -15.78 -7.41 16.12
CA PHE A 156 -16.04 -8.80 15.73
C PHE A 156 -16.80 -8.88 14.39
N CYS A 157 -16.44 -9.84 13.55
CA CYS A 157 -17.15 -10.15 12.32
C CYS A 157 -17.39 -11.66 12.24
N SER A 158 -18.64 -12.06 12.08
CA SER A 158 -19.00 -13.48 11.96
C SER A 158 -18.40 -14.16 10.73
N ALA A 159 -18.07 -13.39 9.69
CA ALA A 159 -17.39 -13.94 8.51
C ALA A 159 -15.89 -14.21 8.78
N PHE A 160 -15.31 -13.57 9.80
CA PHE A 160 -13.90 -13.68 10.16
C PHE A 160 -13.75 -14.22 11.57
N GLN A 161 -13.88 -15.53 11.71
CA GLN A 161 -13.81 -16.24 12.98
C GLN A 161 -13.04 -17.55 12.81
N SER A 162 -12.67 -18.17 13.92
CA SER A 162 -12.11 -19.52 13.92
C SER A 162 -13.05 -20.49 13.20
N GLY A 163 -12.51 -21.27 12.26
CA GLY A 163 -13.24 -22.14 11.35
C GLY A 163 -13.68 -21.50 10.03
N SER A 164 -13.48 -20.19 9.83
CA SER A 164 -13.75 -19.56 8.54
C SER A 164 -12.82 -20.09 7.45
N THR A 165 -13.39 -20.31 6.27
CA THR A 165 -12.67 -20.80 5.08
C THR A 165 -12.89 -19.86 3.91
N PHE A 166 -11.84 -19.58 3.16
CA PHE A 166 -11.87 -18.70 2.00
C PHE A 166 -11.11 -19.31 0.83
N ASN A 167 -11.68 -19.25 -0.37
CA ASN A 167 -10.97 -19.64 -1.58
C ASN A 167 -9.91 -18.60 -1.92
N VAL A 168 -8.67 -19.04 -2.15
CA VAL A 168 -7.57 -18.19 -2.57
C VAL A 168 -7.62 -18.10 -4.08
N ARG A 169 -8.18 -17.02 -4.60
CA ARG A 169 -8.06 -16.69 -6.02
C ARG A 169 -6.87 -15.77 -6.20
N THR A 170 -5.90 -16.19 -7.00
CA THR A 170 -4.80 -15.32 -7.44
C THR A 170 -5.18 -14.62 -8.75
N MET A 171 -4.57 -13.46 -9.01
CA MET A 171 -4.77 -12.72 -10.28
C MET A 171 -4.31 -13.54 -11.50
N ASP A 172 -3.35 -14.45 -11.29
CA ASP A 172 -3.03 -15.50 -12.25
C ASP A 172 -3.98 -16.69 -11.96
N ASP A 173 -4.81 -17.08 -12.93
CA ASP A 173 -5.82 -18.15 -12.88
C ASP A 173 -5.26 -19.58 -12.61
N ASP A 174 -4.05 -19.69 -12.04
CA ASP A 174 -3.29 -20.94 -11.90
C ASP A 174 -3.48 -21.65 -10.54
N ILE A 175 -4.19 -21.05 -9.59
CA ILE A 175 -4.41 -21.59 -8.22
C ILE A 175 -5.92 -21.74 -7.93
N ASP A 176 -6.60 -22.62 -8.67
CA ASP A 176 -8.04 -22.86 -8.46
C ASP A 176 -8.39 -23.69 -7.22
N ASN A 177 -7.40 -24.36 -6.59
CA ASN A 177 -7.64 -25.41 -5.60
C ASN A 177 -6.93 -25.18 -4.26
N CYS A 178 -6.85 -23.92 -3.83
CA CYS A 178 -6.27 -23.54 -2.55
C CYS A 178 -7.31 -22.82 -1.68
N GLU A 179 -7.51 -23.29 -0.46
CA GLU A 179 -8.33 -22.63 0.56
C GLU A 179 -7.46 -22.11 1.70
N LEU A 180 -7.76 -20.92 2.17
CA LEU A 180 -7.29 -20.40 3.44
C LEU A 180 -8.30 -20.79 4.53
N VAL A 181 -7.85 -21.53 5.55
CA VAL A 181 -8.65 -21.89 6.72
C VAL A 181 -8.09 -21.19 7.95
N LEU A 182 -8.92 -20.42 8.65
CA LEU A 182 -8.54 -19.77 9.90
C LEU A 182 -8.80 -20.73 11.06
N SER A 183 -7.74 -21.20 11.72
CA SER A 183 -7.88 -22.14 12.84
C SER A 183 -8.20 -21.42 14.15
N ASN A 184 -7.61 -20.24 14.37
CA ASN A 184 -7.88 -19.41 15.53
C ASN A 184 -7.81 -17.92 15.18
N VAL A 185 -8.87 -17.17 15.49
CA VAL A 185 -8.93 -15.72 15.33
C VAL A 185 -9.18 -15.07 16.69
N ASP A 186 -8.14 -14.47 17.26
CA ASP A 186 -8.20 -13.81 18.56
C ASP A 186 -8.34 -12.29 18.37
N TYR A 187 -9.53 -11.77 18.63
CA TYR A 187 -9.81 -10.33 18.57
C TYR A 187 -9.28 -9.56 19.78
N GLU A 188 -8.92 -10.21 20.88
CA GLU A 188 -8.34 -9.53 22.04
C GLU A 188 -6.85 -9.26 21.80
N ASN A 189 -6.09 -10.30 21.47
CA ASN A 189 -4.66 -10.19 21.19
C ASN A 189 -4.33 -9.83 19.73
N LYS A 190 -5.36 -9.71 18.88
CA LYS A 190 -5.25 -9.43 17.44
C LYS A 190 -4.43 -10.47 16.67
N ASN A 191 -4.38 -11.71 17.15
CA ASN A 191 -3.60 -12.78 16.52
C ASN A 191 -4.47 -13.65 15.62
N ILE A 192 -3.87 -14.15 14.54
CA ILE A 192 -4.50 -15.07 13.60
C ILE A 192 -3.60 -16.28 13.45
N PHE A 193 -4.20 -17.45 13.53
CA PHE A 193 -3.57 -18.71 13.15
C PHE A 193 -4.47 -19.41 12.15
N GLY A 194 -3.86 -20.16 11.25
CA GLY A 194 -4.60 -20.88 10.23
C GLY A 194 -3.67 -21.72 9.38
N PHE A 195 -4.17 -22.09 8.20
CA PHE A 195 -3.38 -22.74 7.20
C PHE A 195 -3.96 -22.57 5.79
N PHE A 196 -3.09 -22.66 4.77
CA PHE A 196 -3.54 -22.94 3.41
C PHE A 196 -3.73 -24.45 3.23
N ARG A 197 -4.80 -24.85 2.56
CA ARG A 197 -5.12 -26.24 2.22
C ARG A 197 -5.20 -26.38 0.71
N ILE A 198 -4.47 -27.34 0.17
CA ILE A 198 -4.48 -27.68 -1.27
C ILE A 198 -5.35 -28.92 -1.48
N PHE A 199 -6.24 -28.89 -2.47
CA PHE A 199 -7.11 -30.02 -2.81
C PHE A 199 -6.62 -30.80 -4.03
N GLU A 200 -6.63 -32.13 -3.93
CA GLU A 200 -6.51 -32.97 -5.12
C GLU A 200 -7.74 -32.78 -6.01
N THR A 201 -7.53 -32.36 -7.25
CA THR A 201 -8.59 -32.33 -8.26
C THR A 201 -8.86 -33.73 -8.78
N VAL A 202 -10.14 -34.03 -9.02
CA VAL A 202 -10.58 -35.26 -9.68
C VAL A 202 -10.07 -35.34 -11.14
N ASP A 203 -9.75 -34.19 -11.74
CA ASP A 203 -9.12 -34.11 -13.06
C ASP A 203 -7.68 -34.61 -13.03
N ALA A 204 -7.45 -35.74 -13.71
CA ALA A 204 -6.15 -36.42 -13.83
C ALA A 204 -5.05 -35.60 -14.53
N THR A 205 -5.37 -34.40 -15.03
CA THR A 205 -4.44 -33.56 -15.81
C THR A 205 -3.54 -32.68 -14.95
N LYS A 206 -3.95 -32.29 -13.74
CA LYS A 206 -3.14 -31.48 -12.82
C LYS A 206 -2.72 -32.32 -11.60
N SER A 207 -1.44 -32.70 -11.54
CA SER A 207 -0.92 -33.43 -10.38
C SER A 207 -0.88 -32.55 -9.12
N TYR A 208 -1.09 -33.13 -7.94
CA TYR A 208 -0.92 -32.46 -6.64
C TYR A 208 0.41 -31.69 -6.55
N TYR A 209 1.47 -32.30 -7.08
CA TYR A 209 2.79 -31.71 -7.22
C TYR A 209 2.75 -30.34 -7.93
N GLN A 210 2.03 -30.25 -9.05
CA GLN A 210 1.92 -29.01 -9.83
C GLN A 210 1.23 -27.92 -9.00
N GLN A 211 0.21 -28.27 -8.23
CA GLN A 211 -0.51 -27.31 -7.39
C GLN A 211 0.36 -26.79 -6.24
N VAL A 212 1.09 -27.68 -5.56
CA VAL A 212 2.09 -27.28 -4.54
C VAL A 212 3.12 -26.34 -5.15
N THR A 213 3.63 -26.68 -6.33
CA THR A 213 4.64 -25.87 -7.03
C THR A 213 4.09 -24.50 -7.41
N ASN A 214 2.88 -24.43 -7.96
CA ASN A 214 2.21 -23.17 -8.30
C ASN A 214 2.01 -22.29 -7.06
N LEU A 215 1.53 -22.87 -5.94
CA LEU A 215 1.33 -22.12 -4.70
C LEU A 215 2.66 -21.61 -4.12
N VAL A 216 3.69 -22.44 -4.10
CA VAL A 216 5.02 -22.00 -3.63
C VAL A 216 5.60 -20.94 -4.54
N HIS A 217 5.45 -21.07 -5.87
CA HIS A 217 5.86 -20.04 -6.82
C HIS A 217 5.14 -18.72 -6.56
N TYR A 218 3.82 -18.75 -6.39
CA TYR A 218 3.04 -17.58 -6.01
C TYR A 218 3.58 -16.97 -4.71
N LEU A 219 3.74 -17.74 -3.64
CA LEU A 219 4.23 -17.27 -2.33
C LEU A 219 5.65 -16.71 -2.40
N CYS A 220 6.50 -17.24 -3.28
CA CYS A 220 7.84 -16.72 -3.54
C CYS A 220 7.84 -15.45 -4.42
N GLY A 221 6.69 -15.11 -5.00
CA GLY A 221 6.54 -13.93 -5.84
C GLY A 221 7.02 -14.11 -7.28
N TYR A 222 7.01 -15.34 -7.80
CA TYR A 222 7.24 -15.57 -9.23
C TYR A 222 6.02 -15.11 -10.01
N ASP A 223 6.12 -13.93 -10.64
CA ASP A 223 5.19 -13.53 -11.70
C ASP A 223 5.63 -14.19 -13.01
N SER A 224 4.68 -14.72 -13.79
CA SER A 224 4.91 -15.28 -15.13
C SER A 224 5.66 -14.32 -16.07
N ASN A 225 5.59 -13.01 -15.79
CA ASN A 225 6.30 -11.94 -16.50
C ASN A 225 7.63 -11.52 -15.86
N SER A 226 7.97 -12.03 -14.68
CA SER A 226 9.21 -11.72 -13.96
C SER A 226 10.17 -12.91 -14.00
N SER A 227 11.36 -12.72 -14.57
CA SER A 227 12.43 -13.74 -14.56
C SER A 227 13.22 -13.78 -13.24
N SER A 228 12.71 -13.13 -12.19
CA SER A 228 13.42 -13.05 -10.90
C SER A 228 13.27 -14.35 -10.13
N LEU A 229 14.39 -15.08 -10.02
CA LEU A 229 14.52 -16.21 -9.12
C LEU A 229 14.51 -15.73 -7.64
N PRO A 230 14.11 -16.58 -6.68
CA PRO A 230 14.12 -16.28 -5.27
C PRO A 230 15.53 -15.94 -4.83
N ARG A 231 15.68 -14.91 -3.99
CA ARG A 231 17.00 -14.49 -3.50
C ARG A 231 17.64 -15.53 -2.57
N SER A 232 16.85 -16.42 -1.95
CA SER A 232 17.35 -17.47 -1.06
C SER A 232 17.85 -18.68 -1.85
N ALA A 233 19.15 -18.97 -1.74
CA ALA A 233 19.77 -20.13 -2.36
C ALA A 233 19.23 -21.46 -1.83
N SER A 234 18.81 -21.55 -0.55
CA SER A 234 18.29 -22.81 -0.01
C SER A 234 16.85 -23.06 -0.45
N LEU A 235 16.03 -22.01 -0.53
CA LEU A 235 14.69 -22.07 -1.13
C LEU A 235 14.77 -22.60 -2.58
N LEU A 236 15.69 -22.07 -3.39
CA LEU A 236 15.91 -22.56 -4.76
C LEU A 236 16.36 -24.02 -4.80
N ARG A 237 17.23 -24.45 -3.89
CA ARG A 237 17.68 -25.85 -3.80
C ARG A 237 16.55 -26.80 -3.40
N LYS A 238 15.70 -26.41 -2.45
CA LYS A 238 14.53 -27.21 -2.03
C LYS A 238 13.48 -27.29 -3.15
N LEU A 239 13.21 -26.18 -3.83
CA LEU A 239 12.37 -26.17 -5.03
C LEU A 239 12.92 -27.09 -6.13
N ASN A 240 14.23 -27.12 -6.34
CA ASN A 240 14.86 -28.04 -7.29
C ASN A 240 14.73 -29.52 -6.88
N ILE A 241 14.81 -29.84 -5.59
CA ILE A 241 14.56 -31.21 -5.10
C ILE A 241 13.11 -31.60 -5.38
N LEU A 242 12.17 -30.74 -4.99
CA LEU A 242 10.74 -30.95 -5.21
C LEU A 242 10.48 -31.19 -6.71
N ASN A 243 11.04 -30.35 -7.58
CA ASN A 243 10.92 -30.50 -9.04
C ASN A 243 11.54 -31.76 -9.63
N ARG A 244 12.61 -32.26 -9.04
CA ARG A 244 13.15 -33.57 -9.44
C ARG A 244 12.28 -34.71 -8.94
N LEU A 245 11.81 -34.67 -7.70
CA LEU A 245 10.91 -35.67 -7.12
C LEU A 245 9.59 -35.77 -7.90
N GLY A 246 9.01 -34.65 -8.32
CA GLY A 246 7.76 -34.61 -9.09
C GLY A 246 7.87 -35.12 -10.53
N ASN A 247 9.07 -35.06 -11.13
CA ASN A 247 9.30 -35.45 -12.52
C ASN A 247 10.07 -36.79 -12.68
N ASP A 248 10.61 -37.35 -11.60
CA ASP A 248 11.32 -38.63 -11.64
C ASP A 248 10.32 -39.78 -11.79
N LYS A 249 10.34 -40.44 -12.95
CA LYS A 249 9.44 -41.56 -13.28
C LYS A 249 9.55 -42.76 -12.32
N ARG A 250 10.63 -42.84 -11.53
CA ARG A 250 10.85 -43.90 -10.52
C ARG A 250 10.19 -43.57 -9.18
N VAL A 251 9.66 -42.36 -9.02
CA VAL A 251 8.94 -41.91 -7.84
C VAL A 251 7.44 -41.97 -8.16
N THR A 252 6.69 -42.75 -7.40
CA THR A 252 5.24 -42.85 -7.55
C THR A 252 4.58 -42.53 -6.22
N LEU A 253 3.72 -41.51 -6.20
CA LEU A 253 2.88 -41.24 -5.04
C LEU A 253 1.63 -42.11 -5.10
N PRO A 254 1.32 -42.87 -4.05
CA PRO A 254 0.05 -43.55 -3.96
C PRO A 254 -1.08 -42.51 -3.88
N SER A 255 -2.05 -42.62 -4.78
CA SER A 255 -3.24 -41.76 -4.83
C SER A 255 -3.97 -41.76 -3.47
N GLY A 256 -4.28 -40.58 -2.93
CA GLY A 256 -5.10 -40.44 -1.71
C GLY A 256 -4.36 -40.43 -0.36
N ASN A 257 -3.02 -40.48 -0.31
CA ASN A 257 -2.25 -40.58 0.95
C ASN A 257 -1.55 -39.28 1.42
N LEU A 258 -1.73 -38.17 0.71
CA LEU A 258 -1.17 -36.86 1.07
C LEU A 258 -2.04 -36.06 2.05
N SER A 259 -3.15 -36.65 2.51
CA SER A 259 -4.15 -36.03 3.39
C SER A 259 -3.64 -35.66 4.79
N ASP A 260 -2.62 -36.35 5.31
CA ASP A 260 -2.04 -36.03 6.62
C ASP A 260 -0.84 -35.08 6.49
N GLY A 261 -1.06 -33.80 6.82
CA GLY A 261 -0.06 -32.77 7.11
C GLY A 261 0.59 -32.08 5.90
N SER A 262 0.91 -32.82 4.83
CA SER A 262 1.63 -32.26 3.67
C SER A 262 0.80 -31.37 2.76
N SER A 263 -0.53 -31.43 2.86
CA SER A 263 -1.48 -30.61 2.11
C SER A 263 -1.75 -29.25 2.74
N VAL A 264 -1.06 -28.97 3.85
CA VAL A 264 -1.36 -27.85 4.74
C VAL A 264 -0.12 -26.98 4.92
N ILE A 265 -0.26 -25.68 4.66
CA ILE A 265 0.79 -24.67 4.93
C ILE A 265 0.37 -23.89 6.17
N PRO A 266 1.03 -24.06 7.33
CA PRO A 266 0.69 -23.27 8.51
C PRO A 266 0.94 -21.79 8.26
N ILE A 267 0.08 -20.96 8.84
CA ILE A 267 0.22 -19.50 8.80
C ILE A 267 0.01 -18.90 10.19
N GLU A 268 0.71 -17.81 10.42
CA GLU A 268 0.49 -16.94 11.57
C GLU A 268 0.27 -15.51 11.08
N GLY A 269 -0.44 -14.69 11.84
CA GLY A 269 -0.79 -13.36 11.38
C GLY A 269 -1.34 -12.48 12.48
N TYR A 270 -1.67 -11.26 12.10
CA TYR A 270 -2.29 -10.32 13.01
C TYR A 270 -3.30 -9.41 12.32
N ILE A 271 -4.31 -9.01 13.09
CA ILE A 271 -5.34 -8.07 12.68
C ILE A 271 -4.79 -6.65 12.84
N ILE A 272 -5.00 -5.81 11.83
CA ILE A 272 -4.63 -4.40 11.87
C ILE A 272 -5.67 -3.63 12.68
N ASP A 273 -5.26 -3.18 13.87
CA ASP A 273 -6.09 -2.41 14.78
C ASP A 273 -5.70 -0.94 14.84
N PHE A 274 -4.58 -0.55 14.24
CA PHE A 274 -3.95 0.77 14.33
C PHE A 274 -3.74 1.25 15.78
N MET A 275 -3.58 0.35 16.75
CA MET A 275 -3.20 0.63 18.13
C MET A 275 -1.85 -0.01 18.47
N THR A 276 -1.70 -1.30 18.15
CA THR A 276 -0.42 -2.01 18.19
C THR A 276 0.05 -2.40 16.79
N ASN A 277 -0.89 -2.73 15.92
CA ASN A 277 -0.64 -3.21 14.57
C ASN A 277 -1.21 -2.22 13.55
N ASP A 278 -0.36 -1.52 12.82
CA ASP A 278 -0.77 -0.66 11.71
C ASP A 278 -0.42 -1.29 10.34
N LEU A 279 -0.47 -0.50 9.28
CA LEU A 279 -0.16 -0.98 7.92
C LEU A 279 1.30 -1.39 7.71
N ARG A 280 2.17 -1.24 8.70
CA ARG A 280 3.55 -1.72 8.63
C ARG A 280 3.60 -3.21 8.96
N PHE A 281 4.13 -3.98 8.02
CA PHE A 281 4.28 -5.44 8.12
C PHE A 281 5.75 -5.89 8.14
N LEU A 282 6.66 -4.99 7.78
CA LEU A 282 8.09 -5.20 7.87
C LEU A 282 8.63 -4.60 9.16
N LYS A 283 9.17 -5.45 10.04
CA LYS A 283 9.82 -4.99 11.28
C LYS A 283 10.98 -4.06 10.93
N SER A 284 11.02 -2.88 11.54
CA SER A 284 12.23 -2.03 11.50
C SER A 284 13.43 -2.88 11.89
N PRO A 285 14.56 -2.82 11.16
CA PRO A 285 15.73 -3.59 11.54
C PRO A 285 16.03 -3.23 12.99
N LYS A 286 16.32 -4.22 13.84
CA LYS A 286 16.88 -3.94 15.15
C LYS A 286 18.21 -3.25 14.91
N LEU A 287 18.21 -1.92 14.78
CA LEU A 287 19.44 -1.16 14.87
C LEU A 287 19.94 -1.45 16.27
N ASP A 288 21.08 -2.13 16.36
CA ASP A 288 21.78 -2.28 17.62
C ASP A 288 21.76 -0.93 18.34
N SER A 289 21.19 -0.92 19.53
CA SER A 289 20.97 0.27 20.37
C SER A 289 22.26 1.03 20.70
N LYS A 290 23.42 0.53 20.27
CA LYS A 290 24.74 1.14 20.38
C LYS A 290 25.16 1.98 19.16
N ILE A 291 24.49 1.84 18.01
CA ILE A 291 24.80 2.62 16.81
C ILE A 291 23.70 3.66 16.59
N VAL A 292 23.82 4.77 17.31
CA VAL A 292 23.03 5.99 17.09
C VAL A 292 23.51 6.64 15.78
N PHE A 293 23.17 6.06 14.63
CA PHE A 293 23.28 6.78 13.36
C PHE A 293 22.17 7.84 13.31
N ARG A 294 22.46 9.03 13.87
CA ARG A 294 21.77 10.29 13.55
C ARG A 294 22.11 10.76 12.12
N SER A 295 22.16 9.85 11.15
CA SER A 295 22.43 10.20 9.76
C SER A 295 21.10 10.28 9.01
N SER A 296 20.94 11.33 8.20
CA SER A 296 19.80 11.51 7.30
C SER A 296 19.56 10.30 6.38
N VAL A 297 20.60 9.49 6.13
CA VAL A 297 20.55 8.25 5.33
C VAL A 297 19.72 7.16 6.02
N ALA A 298 19.85 6.98 7.34
CA ALA A 298 19.05 6.01 8.08
C ALA A 298 17.56 6.37 8.07
N THR A 299 17.23 7.66 8.27
CA THR A 299 15.86 8.16 8.16
C THR A 299 15.30 7.99 6.74
N LYS A 300 16.10 8.23 5.71
CA LYS A 300 15.71 8.02 4.30
C LYS A 300 15.40 6.55 4.00
N MET A 301 16.25 5.62 4.45
CA MET A 301 16.03 4.18 4.27
C MET A 301 14.74 3.71 4.95
N LYS A 302 14.48 4.18 6.18
CA LYS A 302 13.24 3.87 6.92
C LYS A 302 11.99 4.44 6.25
N SER A 303 12.03 5.71 5.85
CA SER A 303 10.91 6.35 5.14
C SER A 303 10.62 5.68 3.79
N SER A 304 11.65 5.22 3.07
CA SER A 304 11.46 4.47 1.82
C SER A 304 10.81 3.11 2.07
N ARG A 305 11.14 2.43 3.17
CA ARG A 305 10.54 1.14 3.52
C ARG A 305 9.06 1.26 3.88
N ILE A 306 8.68 2.29 4.64
CA ILE A 306 7.26 2.54 4.96
C ILE A 306 6.49 2.91 3.70
N ARG A 307 7.09 3.73 2.82
CA ARG A 307 6.49 4.03 1.52
C ARG A 307 6.19 2.75 0.73
N ILE A 308 7.16 1.82 0.61
CA ILE A 308 6.92 0.54 -0.09
C ILE A 308 5.76 -0.21 0.55
N GLN A 309 5.73 -0.34 1.88
CA GLN A 309 4.63 -1.03 2.57
C GLN A 309 3.26 -0.40 2.31
N LEU A 310 3.17 0.94 2.33
CA LEU A 310 1.92 1.66 2.03
C LEU A 310 1.50 1.49 0.55
N LEU A 311 2.45 1.45 -0.37
CA LEU A 311 2.19 1.19 -1.80
C LEU A 311 1.65 -0.22 -2.02
N GLU A 312 2.14 -1.21 -1.28
CA GLU A 312 1.59 -2.58 -1.35
C GLU A 312 0.14 -2.62 -0.86
N TRP A 313 -0.20 -1.94 0.25
CA TRP A 313 -1.59 -1.82 0.68
C TRP A 313 -2.51 -1.20 -0.38
N MET A 314 -2.01 -0.26 -1.18
CA MET A 314 -2.77 0.41 -2.25
C MET A 314 -3.06 -0.45 -3.49
N ARG A 315 -2.67 -1.73 -3.48
CA ARG A 315 -3.01 -2.72 -4.51
C ARG A 315 -4.22 -3.58 -4.16
N ILE A 316 -4.68 -3.51 -2.92
CA ILE A 316 -5.89 -4.23 -2.47
C ILE A 316 -6.94 -3.26 -1.92
N GLN A 317 -8.18 -3.72 -1.90
CA GLN A 317 -9.28 -3.01 -1.27
C GLN A 317 -9.03 -2.84 0.24
N PRO A 318 -9.49 -1.74 0.86
CA PRO A 318 -10.16 -0.60 0.23
C PRO A 318 -9.19 0.44 -0.36
N PHE A 319 -7.87 0.28 -0.19
CA PHE A 319 -6.90 1.35 -0.51
C PHE A 319 -6.72 1.57 -2.01
N VAL A 320 -7.08 0.60 -2.86
CA VAL A 320 -7.26 0.84 -4.30
C VAL A 320 -8.19 2.03 -4.56
N GLN A 321 -9.27 2.17 -3.78
CA GLN A 321 -10.20 3.29 -3.94
C GLN A 321 -9.59 4.64 -3.53
N PHE A 322 -8.64 4.64 -2.58
CA PHE A 322 -7.85 5.82 -2.25
C PHE A 322 -6.95 6.21 -3.44
N LYS A 323 -6.23 5.24 -4.00
CA LYS A 323 -5.38 5.42 -5.17
C LYS A 323 -6.18 5.94 -6.37
N GLU A 324 -7.37 5.39 -6.61
CA GLU A 324 -8.31 5.86 -7.63
C GLU A 324 -8.76 7.30 -7.36
N SER A 325 -9.19 7.61 -6.14
CA SER A 325 -9.62 8.97 -5.78
C SER A 325 -8.50 10.00 -5.95
N TYR A 326 -7.27 9.64 -5.58
CA TYR A 326 -6.08 10.46 -5.79
C TYR A 326 -5.79 10.68 -7.29
N PHE A 327 -5.86 9.62 -8.09
CA PHE A 327 -5.70 9.69 -9.55
C PHE A 327 -6.75 10.60 -10.20
N LEU A 328 -8.03 10.42 -9.88
CA LEU A 328 -9.13 11.23 -10.42
C LEU A 328 -8.97 12.71 -10.03
N LYS A 329 -8.53 12.98 -8.80
CA LYS A 329 -8.24 14.34 -8.36
C LYS A 329 -7.14 14.96 -9.21
N PHE A 330 -6.00 14.29 -9.31
CA PHE A 330 -4.87 14.77 -10.10
C PHE A 330 -5.25 14.99 -11.57
N LEU A 331 -6.03 14.09 -12.16
CA LEU A 331 -6.54 14.18 -13.52
C LEU A 331 -7.41 15.44 -13.72
N ASN A 332 -8.36 15.67 -12.80
CA ASN A 332 -9.24 16.84 -12.84
C ASN A 332 -8.48 18.15 -12.62
N GLU A 333 -7.52 18.18 -11.70
CA GLU A 333 -6.71 19.37 -11.43
C GLU A 333 -5.75 19.66 -12.60
N THR A 334 -5.18 18.63 -13.23
CA THR A 334 -4.40 18.75 -14.47
C THR A 334 -5.22 19.42 -15.56
N ASN A 335 -6.45 18.95 -15.80
CA ASN A 335 -7.35 19.54 -16.78
C ASN A 335 -7.65 21.03 -16.48
N LYS A 336 -7.99 21.34 -15.23
CA LYS A 336 -8.24 22.73 -14.78
C LYS A 336 -7.02 23.63 -15.00
N ASN A 337 -5.82 23.14 -14.70
CA ASN A 337 -4.59 23.90 -14.88
C ASN A 337 -4.24 24.11 -16.35
N LEU A 338 -4.43 23.11 -17.21
CA LEU A 338 -4.24 23.26 -18.66
C LEU A 338 -5.22 24.27 -19.27
N LEU A 339 -6.48 24.30 -18.82
CA LEU A 339 -7.45 25.33 -19.20
C LEU A 339 -7.01 26.74 -18.81
N GLN A 340 -6.36 26.90 -17.64
CA GLN A 340 -5.84 28.19 -17.17
C GLN A 340 -4.43 28.51 -17.70
N PHE A 341 -3.77 27.57 -18.38
CA PHE A 341 -2.38 27.69 -18.83
C PHE A 341 -2.08 28.94 -19.68
N PRO A 342 -2.95 29.35 -20.63
CA PRO A 342 -2.71 30.57 -21.41
C PRO A 342 -2.74 31.83 -20.54
N LYS A 343 -3.55 31.83 -19.47
CA LYS A 343 -3.75 32.95 -18.54
C LYS A 343 -2.70 33.00 -17.43
N SER A 344 -1.91 31.94 -17.24
CA SER A 344 -0.88 31.85 -16.20
C SER A 344 0.28 32.83 -16.45
N LYS A 345 0.69 33.55 -15.40
CA LYS A 345 1.85 34.46 -15.39
C LYS A 345 3.18 33.75 -15.07
N ALA A 346 3.19 32.42 -14.99
CA ALA A 346 4.39 31.64 -14.69
C ALA A 346 5.49 31.84 -15.76
N PRO A 347 6.79 31.89 -15.36
CA PRO A 347 7.92 31.87 -16.27
C PRO A 347 7.88 30.72 -17.28
N ARG A 348 8.49 30.96 -18.45
CA ARG A 348 8.55 29.98 -19.55
C ARG A 348 9.06 28.60 -19.11
N MET A 349 10.11 28.56 -18.29
CA MET A 349 10.70 27.32 -17.80
C MET A 349 9.68 26.48 -17.02
N GLN A 350 8.97 27.09 -16.06
CA GLN A 350 7.91 26.43 -15.29
C GLN A 350 6.76 25.96 -16.17
N LYS A 351 6.37 26.75 -17.18
CA LYS A 351 5.36 26.34 -18.16
C LYS A 351 5.79 25.11 -18.96
N SER A 352 7.06 25.05 -19.36
CA SER A 352 7.62 23.89 -20.08
C SER A 352 7.68 22.65 -19.20
N GLU A 353 8.11 22.80 -17.94
CA GLU A 353 8.16 21.71 -16.96
C GLU A 353 6.76 21.17 -16.67
N ALA A 354 5.75 22.04 -16.53
CA ALA A 354 4.37 21.64 -16.32
C ALA A 354 3.81 20.79 -17.48
N LEU A 355 4.13 21.16 -18.73
CA LEU A 355 3.73 20.38 -19.90
C LEU A 355 4.48 19.05 -19.99
N HIS A 356 5.77 19.02 -19.61
CA HIS A 356 6.53 17.78 -19.51
C HIS A 356 5.89 16.81 -18.51
N MET A 357 5.59 17.29 -17.31
CA MET A 357 4.93 16.49 -16.26
C MET A 357 3.56 15.99 -16.72
N THR A 358 2.80 16.81 -17.45
CA THR A 358 1.51 16.39 -18.04
C THR A 358 1.69 15.28 -19.09
N LYS A 359 2.75 15.34 -19.92
CA LYS A 359 3.06 14.28 -20.87
C LYS A 359 3.47 12.99 -20.19
N GLU A 360 4.30 13.08 -19.15
CA GLU A 360 4.70 11.92 -18.34
C GLU A 360 3.51 11.29 -17.62
N PHE A 361 2.58 12.11 -17.11
CA PHE A 361 1.32 11.62 -16.57
C PHE A 361 0.53 10.88 -17.64
N ARG A 362 0.29 11.51 -18.81
CA ARG A 362 -0.43 10.89 -19.94
C ARG A 362 0.21 9.57 -20.39
N SER A 363 1.54 9.49 -20.46
CA SER A 363 2.27 8.32 -20.94
C SER A 363 2.34 7.15 -19.94
N ASN A 364 1.88 7.37 -18.70
CA ASN A 364 1.87 6.40 -17.61
C ASN A 364 0.47 6.12 -17.06
N ILE A 365 -0.57 6.58 -17.74
CA ILE A 365 -1.96 6.39 -17.32
C ILE A 365 -2.29 4.91 -17.10
N TYR A 366 -1.87 4.01 -18.00
CA TYR A 366 -2.10 2.57 -17.81
C TYR A 366 -1.49 2.04 -16.50
N GLU A 367 -0.27 2.43 -16.15
CA GLU A 367 0.35 1.98 -14.89
C GLU A 367 -0.28 2.53 -13.64
N LEU A 368 -0.73 3.77 -13.70
CA LEU A 368 -1.44 4.41 -12.61
C LEU A 368 -2.75 3.69 -12.31
N THR A 369 -3.34 3.01 -13.31
CA THR A 369 -4.71 2.52 -13.25
C THR A 369 -4.87 1.01 -13.35
N LYS A 370 -3.78 0.26 -13.54
CA LYS A 370 -3.81 -1.20 -13.73
C LYS A 370 -4.45 -1.99 -12.58
N ASP A 371 -4.44 -1.45 -11.37
CA ASP A 371 -5.01 -2.09 -10.18
C ASP A 371 -6.46 -1.63 -9.91
N PHE A 372 -7.05 -0.81 -10.78
CA PHE A 372 -8.40 -0.28 -10.57
C PHE A 372 -9.45 -1.27 -11.06
N PRO A 373 -10.60 -1.37 -10.37
CA PRO A 373 -11.68 -2.29 -10.72
C PRO A 373 -12.51 -1.80 -11.92
N TRP A 374 -11.84 -1.21 -12.92
CA TRP A 374 -12.50 -0.76 -14.14
C TRP A 374 -12.79 -1.94 -15.04
N ASP A 375 -13.89 -1.83 -15.80
CA ASP A 375 -14.31 -2.85 -16.75
C ASP A 375 -13.21 -3.07 -17.79
N GLU A 376 -12.82 -4.32 -18.08
CA GLU A 376 -11.80 -4.61 -19.11
C GLU A 376 -12.23 -4.11 -20.50
N ASP A 377 -13.55 -3.95 -20.70
CA ASP A 377 -14.19 -3.40 -21.90
C ASP A 377 -14.08 -1.86 -22.01
N ALA A 378 -13.40 -1.21 -21.06
CA ALA A 378 -13.18 0.23 -21.05
C ALA A 378 -12.25 0.68 -22.20
N SER A 379 -12.85 1.04 -23.34
CA SER A 379 -12.15 1.60 -24.51
C SER A 379 -11.67 3.04 -24.28
N ILE A 380 -10.62 3.23 -23.47
CA ILE A 380 -9.83 4.47 -23.52
C ILE A 380 -8.70 4.26 -24.52
N PRO A 381 -8.68 4.98 -25.67
CA PRO A 381 -7.69 4.75 -26.73
C PRO A 381 -6.23 4.80 -26.26
N VAL A 382 -5.94 5.67 -25.29
CA VAL A 382 -4.60 5.83 -24.70
C VAL A 382 -4.16 4.58 -23.92
N TRP A 383 -5.10 3.80 -23.35
CA TRP A 383 -4.78 2.54 -22.68
C TRP A 383 -4.41 1.44 -23.66
N GLU A 384 -5.16 1.30 -24.75
CA GLU A 384 -4.90 0.27 -25.77
C GLU A 384 -3.53 0.49 -26.42
N GLU A 385 -3.19 1.73 -26.76
CA GLU A 385 -1.87 2.11 -27.28
C GLU A 385 -0.73 1.75 -26.30
N GLN A 386 -0.93 1.96 -25.00
CA GLN A 386 0.07 1.68 -23.97
C GLN A 386 0.18 0.19 -23.63
N LYS A 387 -0.95 -0.53 -23.60
CA LYS A 387 -1.02 -1.97 -23.38
C LYS A 387 -0.30 -2.71 -24.51
N ALA A 388 -0.53 -2.31 -25.77
CA ALA A 388 0.16 -2.85 -26.93
C ALA A 388 1.68 -2.55 -26.92
N ALA A 389 2.07 -1.31 -26.58
CA ALA A 389 3.49 -0.93 -26.53
C ALA A 389 4.31 -1.72 -25.48
N ARG A 390 3.67 -2.22 -24.42
CA ARG A 390 4.31 -3.00 -23.35
C ARG A 390 4.59 -4.46 -23.71
N GLN A 391 3.86 -5.03 -24.67
CA GLN A 391 4.15 -6.38 -25.18
C GLN A 391 5.55 -6.48 -25.78
N PHE A 392 6.18 -5.36 -26.13
CA PHE A 392 7.52 -5.29 -26.73
C PHE A 392 8.67 -5.07 -25.73
N GLY A 393 8.41 -5.23 -24.41
CA GLY A 393 9.43 -5.35 -23.37
C GLY A 393 9.42 -4.23 -22.31
N PRO A 394 10.07 -4.46 -21.16
CA PRO A 394 10.06 -3.51 -20.04
C PRO A 394 10.79 -2.22 -20.40
N ARG A 395 10.21 -1.06 -20.05
CA ARG A 395 10.93 0.22 -20.07
C ARG A 395 12.14 0.10 -19.13
N LYS A 396 13.34 0.12 -19.70
CA LYS A 396 14.62 0.00 -18.97
C LYS A 396 14.96 1.22 -18.09
N TYR A 397 14.17 2.29 -18.14
CA TYR A 397 14.43 3.51 -17.38
C TYR A 397 13.41 3.69 -16.25
N ARG A 398 13.94 4.00 -15.07
CA ARG A 398 13.19 4.41 -13.89
C ARG A 398 12.52 5.76 -14.18
N ASP A 399 11.20 5.74 -14.41
CA ASP A 399 10.41 6.95 -14.70
C ASP A 399 10.34 7.82 -13.42
N PHE A 400 11.13 8.90 -13.38
CA PHE A 400 11.17 9.83 -12.23
C PHE A 400 9.78 10.35 -11.81
N PHE A 401 8.89 10.50 -12.78
CA PHE A 401 7.49 10.84 -12.56
C PHE A 401 6.79 9.81 -11.66
N MET A 402 6.98 8.52 -11.92
CA MET A 402 6.35 7.44 -11.14
C MET A 402 6.86 7.41 -9.71
N ASP A 403 8.17 7.56 -9.50
CA ASP A 403 8.75 7.66 -8.15
C ASP A 403 8.17 8.82 -7.34
N ASP A 404 8.00 9.99 -7.98
CA ASP A 404 7.42 11.17 -7.33
C ASP A 404 5.93 10.98 -7.05
N TRP A 405 5.20 10.41 -8.02
CA TRP A 405 3.80 10.07 -7.86
C TRP A 405 3.55 9.15 -6.67
N GLU A 406 4.25 8.02 -6.61
CA GLU A 406 4.16 7.02 -5.55
C GLU A 406 4.55 7.59 -4.20
N ARG A 407 5.59 8.45 -4.17
CA ARG A 407 5.99 9.16 -2.96
C ARG A 407 4.88 10.07 -2.44
N ASN A 408 4.30 10.89 -3.31
CA ASN A 408 3.22 11.80 -2.93
C ASN A 408 1.98 11.02 -2.50
N LEU A 409 1.63 9.96 -3.23
CA LEU A 409 0.50 9.09 -2.92
C LEU A 409 0.64 8.44 -1.53
N ALA A 410 1.79 7.83 -1.22
CA ALA A 410 2.04 7.23 0.10
C ALA A 410 2.04 8.26 1.22
N HIS A 411 2.57 9.46 0.97
CA HIS A 411 2.51 10.57 1.92
C HIS A 411 1.08 10.99 2.21
N ARG A 412 0.25 11.19 1.17
CA ARG A 412 -1.16 11.56 1.34
C ARG A 412 -1.97 10.48 2.05
N LEU A 413 -1.69 9.20 1.78
CA LEU A 413 -2.34 8.11 2.52
C LEU A 413 -2.00 8.21 4.01
N SER A 414 -0.72 8.37 4.33
CA SER A 414 -0.27 8.51 5.72
C SER A 414 -0.92 9.71 6.41
N GLU A 415 -0.96 10.89 5.78
CA GLU A 415 -1.66 12.07 6.31
C GLU A 415 -3.15 11.79 6.57
N GLN A 416 -3.83 11.10 5.65
CA GLN A 416 -5.26 10.84 5.79
C GLN A 416 -5.57 9.82 6.89
N LEU A 417 -4.72 8.79 7.05
CA LEU A 417 -4.90 7.79 8.10
C LEU A 417 -4.52 8.36 9.49
N THR A 418 -3.49 9.21 9.56
CA THR A 418 -2.97 9.74 10.83
C THR A 418 -3.63 11.05 11.28
N ARG A 419 -4.64 11.55 10.56
CA ARG A 419 -5.36 12.77 10.92
C ARG A 419 -6.12 12.59 12.24
N ASP A 420 -5.98 13.54 13.16
CA ASP A 420 -6.60 13.49 14.49
C ASP A 420 -8.15 13.41 14.46
N ASP A 421 -8.78 13.80 13.34
CA ASP A 421 -10.24 13.72 13.14
C ASP A 421 -10.65 12.66 12.09
N SER A 422 -9.75 11.73 11.70
CA SER A 422 -9.93 10.87 10.54
C SER A 422 -11.16 9.96 10.67
N ALA A 423 -12.24 10.34 9.99
CA ALA A 423 -13.38 9.46 9.75
C ALA A 423 -13.01 8.30 8.80
N SER A 424 -11.92 8.43 8.03
CA SER A 424 -11.52 7.43 7.03
C SER A 424 -11.16 6.11 7.68
N LEU A 425 -10.34 6.11 8.74
CA LEU A 425 -10.00 4.88 9.46
C LEU A 425 -11.21 4.21 10.10
N VAL A 426 -12.12 5.00 10.67
CA VAL A 426 -13.39 4.51 11.24
C VAL A 426 -14.22 3.83 10.14
N ASN A 427 -14.37 4.49 8.99
CA ASN A 427 -15.10 3.95 7.85
C ASN A 427 -14.45 2.67 7.30
N ILE A 428 -13.12 2.63 7.22
CA ILE A 428 -12.38 1.44 6.80
C ILE A 428 -12.67 0.28 7.76
N GLN A 429 -12.48 0.48 9.07
CA GLN A 429 -12.68 -0.56 10.09
C GLN A 429 -14.12 -1.05 10.20
N LEU A 430 -15.11 -0.21 9.86
CA LEU A 430 -16.53 -0.59 9.80
C LEU A 430 -16.88 -1.44 8.58
N ASN A 431 -16.17 -1.29 7.46
CA ASN A 431 -16.49 -1.98 6.20
C ASN A 431 -15.53 -3.13 5.90
N TYR A 432 -14.32 -3.09 6.45
CA TYR A 432 -13.27 -4.06 6.17
C TYR A 432 -12.62 -4.58 7.45
N ILE A 433 -12.08 -5.80 7.38
CA ILE A 433 -11.06 -6.30 8.29
C ILE A 433 -9.76 -6.34 7.50
N LEU A 434 -8.73 -5.69 8.02
CA LEU A 434 -7.40 -5.69 7.45
C LEU A 434 -6.51 -6.57 8.32
N PHE A 435 -5.71 -7.42 7.70
CA PHE A 435 -4.82 -8.32 8.43
C PHE A 435 -3.61 -8.70 7.58
N THR A 436 -2.57 -9.20 8.25
CA THR A 436 -1.39 -9.75 7.58
C THR A 436 -1.24 -11.21 7.94
N LEU A 437 -0.80 -12.02 6.98
CA LEU A 437 -0.43 -13.42 7.17
C LEU A 437 1.04 -13.59 6.85
N LYS A 438 1.70 -14.47 7.59
CA LYS A 438 3.08 -14.88 7.39
C LYS A 438 3.11 -16.36 7.12
N VAL A 439 3.93 -16.71 6.15
CA VAL A 439 4.07 -18.07 5.66
C VAL A 439 5.55 -18.42 5.66
N ASP A 440 5.91 -19.42 6.47
CA ASP A 440 7.25 -20.01 6.39
C ASP A 440 7.26 -21.03 5.25
N ILE A 441 7.73 -20.58 4.08
CA ILE A 441 7.78 -21.42 2.88
C ILE A 441 8.82 -22.54 3.05
N ILE A 442 9.89 -22.29 3.80
CA ILE A 442 10.96 -23.28 3.96
C ILE A 442 10.51 -24.42 4.85
N GLU A 443 9.89 -24.11 5.98
CA GLU A 443 9.34 -25.12 6.87
C GLU A 443 8.27 -25.97 6.16
N TYR A 444 7.43 -25.33 5.34
CA TYR A 444 6.47 -26.06 4.52
C TYR A 444 7.16 -26.95 3.48
N LEU A 445 8.15 -26.44 2.75
CA LEU A 445 8.90 -27.24 1.78
C LEU A 445 9.61 -28.42 2.44
N ASN A 446 10.11 -28.27 3.67
CA ASN A 446 10.67 -29.39 4.43
C ASN A 446 9.62 -30.47 4.65
N THR A 447 8.45 -30.07 5.16
CA THR A 447 7.32 -30.98 5.41
C THR A 447 6.88 -31.71 4.14
N VAL A 448 6.79 -31.00 3.02
CA VAL A 448 6.42 -31.62 1.73
C VAL A 448 7.50 -32.59 1.26
N ILE A 449 8.77 -32.18 1.25
CA ILE A 449 9.88 -33.03 0.79
C ILE A 449 9.96 -34.30 1.66
N GLU A 450 9.91 -34.17 2.98
CA GLU A 450 9.87 -35.31 3.90
C GLU A 450 8.70 -36.25 3.63
N CYS A 451 7.51 -35.69 3.40
CA CYS A 451 6.34 -36.49 3.06
C CYS A 451 6.56 -37.28 1.76
N TYR A 452 7.12 -36.66 0.72
CA TYR A 452 7.48 -37.37 -0.52
C TYR A 452 8.49 -38.49 -0.25
N LEU A 453 9.55 -38.22 0.51
CA LEU A 453 10.61 -39.19 0.81
C LEU A 453 10.07 -40.40 1.60
N GLN A 454 9.13 -40.16 2.51
CA GLN A 454 8.53 -41.20 3.36
C GLN A 454 7.41 -41.99 2.67
N LYS A 455 6.48 -41.30 1.99
CA LYS A 455 5.23 -41.91 1.51
C LYS A 455 5.27 -42.40 0.07
N SER A 456 6.23 -41.92 -0.74
CA SER A 456 6.31 -42.36 -2.14
C SER A 456 6.98 -43.73 -2.28
N SER A 457 6.50 -44.47 -3.28
CA SER A 457 7.13 -45.70 -3.75
C SER A 457 8.29 -45.33 -4.66
N MET A 458 9.52 -45.65 -4.24
CA MET A 458 10.74 -45.47 -5.03
C MET A 458 11.82 -46.50 -4.61
N PRO A 459 12.79 -46.81 -5.49
CA PRO A 459 13.93 -47.66 -5.13
C PRO A 459 14.75 -47.05 -3.98
N THR A 460 15.32 -47.89 -3.13
CA THR A 460 16.11 -47.47 -1.96
C THR A 460 17.28 -46.57 -2.37
N GLU A 461 17.98 -46.88 -3.47
CA GLU A 461 19.12 -46.07 -3.92
C GLU A 461 18.71 -44.66 -4.33
N VAL A 462 17.50 -44.54 -4.89
CA VAL A 462 16.92 -43.24 -5.29
C VAL A 462 16.53 -42.44 -4.05
N ARG A 463 15.88 -43.09 -3.07
CA ARG A 463 15.52 -42.47 -1.80
C ARG A 463 16.75 -41.95 -1.06
N ASP A 464 17.78 -42.77 -0.93
CA ASP A 464 19.01 -42.41 -0.23
C ASP A 464 19.74 -41.25 -0.91
N ALA A 465 19.75 -41.22 -2.25
CA ALA A 465 20.32 -40.11 -3.00
C ALA A 465 19.60 -38.77 -2.72
N TYR A 466 18.26 -38.75 -2.70
CA TYR A 466 17.50 -37.54 -2.37
C TYR A 466 17.63 -37.17 -0.89
N ASN A 467 17.57 -38.13 0.03
CA ASN A 467 17.78 -37.92 1.47
C ASN A 467 19.15 -37.26 1.72
N ASN A 468 20.23 -37.79 1.15
CA ASN A 468 21.57 -37.22 1.33
C ASN A 468 21.68 -35.77 0.86
N VAL A 469 21.01 -35.41 -0.23
CA VAL A 469 21.00 -34.02 -0.74
C VAL A 469 20.15 -33.12 0.17
N PHE A 470 19.01 -33.62 0.65
CA PHE A 470 18.11 -32.87 1.52
C PHE A 470 18.73 -32.61 2.90
N GLU A 471 19.30 -33.63 3.55
CA GLU A 471 20.05 -33.51 4.82
C GLU A 471 21.22 -32.54 4.72
N LYS A 472 21.93 -32.53 3.59
CA LYS A 472 22.99 -31.55 3.35
C LYS A 472 22.46 -30.12 3.30
N ILE A 473 21.25 -29.90 2.79
CA ILE A 473 20.65 -28.56 2.79
C ILE A 473 20.26 -28.15 4.21
N LEU A 474 19.67 -29.07 4.99
CA LEU A 474 19.25 -28.79 6.36
C LEU A 474 20.44 -28.42 7.25
N THR A 475 21.53 -29.19 7.19
CA THR A 475 22.75 -28.90 7.96
C THR A 475 23.37 -27.55 7.58
N GLU A 476 23.43 -27.21 6.29
CA GLU A 476 23.89 -25.89 5.82
C GLU A 476 22.95 -24.72 6.21
N GLU A 477 21.68 -24.99 6.54
CA GLU A 477 20.72 -23.99 7.02
C GLU A 477 20.82 -23.73 8.52
N GLU A 478 21.09 -24.78 9.32
CA GLU A 478 21.31 -24.64 10.77
C GLU A 478 22.52 -23.74 11.08
N ASP A 479 23.53 -23.75 10.23
CA ASP A 479 24.72 -22.91 10.34
C ASP A 479 24.47 -21.42 10.01
N LYS A 480 23.28 -21.05 9.50
CA LYS A 480 22.94 -19.66 9.13
C LYS A 480 22.25 -18.90 10.26
N ARG A 481 22.66 -17.64 10.45
CA ARG A 481 22.14 -16.74 11.49
C ARG A 481 20.67 -16.38 11.29
N ASP A 482 19.96 -16.05 12.38
CA ASP A 482 18.55 -15.64 12.43
C ASP A 482 18.13 -14.57 11.41
N ALA A 483 19.05 -13.71 10.97
CA ALA A 483 18.77 -12.67 9.98
C ALA A 483 18.40 -13.24 8.59
N ASP A 484 18.92 -14.42 8.23
CA ASP A 484 18.54 -15.11 6.99
C ASP A 484 17.14 -15.73 7.12
N ARG A 485 16.74 -16.16 8.33
CA ARG A 485 15.41 -16.74 8.57
C ARG A 485 14.26 -15.74 8.37
N GLU A 486 14.43 -14.48 8.79
CA GLU A 486 13.42 -13.44 8.51
C GLU A 486 13.24 -13.15 7.00
N SER A 487 14.25 -13.43 6.17
CA SER A 487 14.15 -13.29 4.71
C SER A 487 13.42 -14.45 4.01
N GLN A 488 13.12 -15.51 4.76
CA GLN A 488 12.51 -16.75 4.25
C GLN A 488 11.00 -16.83 4.52
N VAL A 489 10.48 -15.86 5.29
CA VAL A 489 9.05 -15.73 5.60
C VAL A 489 8.39 -14.79 4.60
N THR A 490 7.43 -15.31 3.83
CA THR A 490 6.60 -14.48 2.96
C THR A 490 5.53 -13.80 3.80
N THR A 491 5.37 -12.48 3.60
CA THR A 491 4.27 -11.72 4.19
C THR A 491 3.20 -11.44 3.15
N LEU A 492 1.97 -11.81 3.45
CA LEU A 492 0.78 -11.53 2.67
C LEU A 492 -0.01 -10.44 3.39
N ILE A 493 -0.48 -9.43 2.66
CA ILE A 493 -1.45 -8.47 3.16
C ILE A 493 -2.84 -8.89 2.68
N CYS A 494 -3.82 -8.79 3.56
CA CYS A 494 -5.15 -9.29 3.30
C CYS A 494 -6.22 -8.28 3.70
N SER A 495 -7.30 -8.26 2.94
CA SER A 495 -8.51 -7.52 3.29
C SER A 495 -9.72 -8.43 3.18
N LEU A 496 -10.67 -8.26 4.10
CA LEU A 496 -11.98 -8.90 4.04
C LEU A 496 -13.05 -7.83 4.08
N ASN A 497 -13.90 -7.79 3.07
CA ASN A 497 -15.09 -6.95 3.07
C ASN A 497 -16.15 -7.55 4.02
N ARG A 498 -16.51 -6.83 5.08
CA ARG A 498 -17.46 -7.30 6.09
C ARG A 498 -18.87 -7.54 5.53
N LYS A 499 -19.23 -6.86 4.43
CA LYS A 499 -20.56 -6.94 3.82
C LYS A 499 -20.63 -8.04 2.76
N THR A 500 -19.69 -8.04 1.80
CA THR A 500 -19.70 -9.00 0.68
C THR A 500 -19.06 -10.33 1.06
N ARG A 501 -18.26 -10.36 2.13
CA ARG A 501 -17.42 -11.50 2.56
C ARG A 501 -16.33 -11.88 1.56
N GLU A 502 -16.09 -11.03 0.57
CA GLU A 502 -14.99 -11.19 -0.37
C GLU A 502 -13.68 -10.88 0.35
N MET A 503 -12.71 -11.76 0.15
CA MET A 503 -11.37 -11.65 0.70
C MET A 503 -10.38 -11.45 -0.44
N GLU A 504 -9.48 -10.49 -0.27
CA GLU A 504 -8.34 -10.27 -1.16
C GLU A 504 -7.05 -10.60 -0.42
N ILE A 505 -6.15 -11.30 -1.10
CA ILE A 505 -4.81 -11.63 -0.61
C ILE A 505 -3.81 -11.10 -1.63
N HIS A 506 -2.86 -10.28 -1.16
CA HIS A 506 -1.78 -9.78 -1.99
C HIS A 506 -0.43 -10.21 -1.43
N ASN A 507 0.40 -10.79 -2.31
CA ASN A 507 1.76 -11.18 -1.97
C ASN A 507 2.72 -9.98 -2.09
N THR A 508 3.41 -9.68 -0.99
CA THR A 508 4.38 -8.58 -0.95
C THR A 508 5.78 -8.97 -1.41
N SER A 509 6.10 -10.28 -1.48
CA SER A 509 7.45 -10.79 -1.80
C SER A 509 8.06 -10.30 -3.13
N PRO A 510 7.32 -10.16 -4.25
CA PRO A 510 7.90 -9.64 -5.49
C PRO A 510 8.45 -8.20 -5.38
N PHE A 511 8.01 -7.45 -4.37
CA PHE A 511 8.23 -6.00 -4.27
C PHE A 511 9.20 -5.60 -3.15
N LEU A 512 9.80 -6.60 -2.49
CA LEU A 512 10.80 -6.46 -1.41
C LEU A 512 12.16 -7.01 -1.85
#